data_AF-A0A914XVM4-F1
#
_entry.id   AF-A0A914XVM4-F1
#
_cell.length_a   1.000
_cell.length_b   1.000
_cell.length_c   1.000
_cell.angle_alpha   90.00
_cell.angle_beta   90.00
_cell.angle_gamma   90.00
#
_symmetry.space_group_name_H-M   'P 1'
#
loop_
_entity.id
_entity.type
_entity.pdbx_description
1 polymer ?
#
loop_
_entity_poly.entity_id
_entity_poly.type
_entity_poly.pdbx_seq_one_letter_code
_entity_poly.pdbx_strand_id
1 'polypeptide(L)'
;MIAEEDKQEECTETDMISPESESEAAKKQTNNFDTPKRSRKRRITIAPEEYSPNHKIMYTVKILLPSELKMYPSQQIAMGKVIQALNKKQNVLIESPTGSGKTMALLASSCAWLQRHKLQQICLQHPSDADNSGIQNDNNNIVPKTDVSTDMKCTCIEKKKIQIYYATRTHTQISQVIKEFERLPYGRESGDKQLRHTILASREQSCVNVELREHAIKEVKDLKEACKEATDLRNCKYRNNLFKKYEDPRQPNELRKQIDGSKIDGSSSIWDIEDIAETLKNLELCPYYATNRLLIDDADIIFTPFNYLINQTIRNSSRIDLENSIVILDEAHNVENICRDSASFSFKETEFHVALKFLNILIWKIVKELEKMSENPSIEKDILLEQKRILQKVSILTMFFSLLN
;
A
#
# COMPACT_ATOMS: atom_id res chain seq x y z
N MET A 1 21.10 12.10 -45.29
CA MET A 1 21.58 11.45 -46.52
C MET A 1 21.38 9.96 -46.34
N ILE A 2 20.55 9.36 -47.21
CA ILE A 2 20.11 7.95 -47.31
C ILE A 2 19.09 7.57 -46.21
N ALA A 3 17.76 7.78 -46.36
CA ALA A 3 16.74 7.16 -47.26
C ALA A 3 16.50 5.68 -46.91
N GLU A 4 15.43 5.33 -46.17
CA GLU A 4 14.03 5.06 -46.58
C GLU A 4 13.78 3.56 -46.77
N GLU A 5 12.79 2.99 -46.07
CA GLU A 5 11.61 2.35 -46.68
C GLU A 5 10.61 1.87 -45.59
N ASP A 6 9.44 2.52 -45.60
CA ASP A 6 8.19 2.12 -44.96
C ASP A 6 7.51 1.00 -45.76
N LYS A 7 6.83 0.07 -45.08
CA LYS A 7 5.74 -0.73 -45.68
C LYS A 7 4.56 -0.80 -44.72
N GLN A 8 3.50 -0.08 -45.09
CA GLN A 8 2.12 -0.30 -44.65
C GLN A 8 1.49 -1.36 -45.56
N GLU A 9 0.79 -2.34 -44.98
CA GLU A 9 -0.10 -3.25 -45.70
C GLU A 9 -1.55 -2.94 -45.32
N GLU A 10 -2.30 -2.57 -46.35
CA GLU A 10 -3.73 -2.32 -46.40
C GLU A 10 -4.42 -3.62 -46.88
N CYS A 11 -5.53 -4.03 -46.27
CA CYS A 11 -6.36 -5.13 -46.77
C CYS A 11 -7.83 -4.69 -46.81
N THR A 12 -8.37 -4.80 -48.02
CA THR A 12 -9.65 -4.30 -48.53
C THR A 12 -10.86 -5.17 -48.14
N GLU A 13 -12.02 -4.51 -48.05
CA GLU A 13 -13.37 -5.06 -47.92
C GLU A 13 -13.84 -5.91 -49.11
N THR A 14 -14.82 -6.80 -48.86
CA THR A 14 -15.94 -7.28 -49.70
C THR A 14 -16.48 -8.57 -49.02
N ASP A 15 -17.76 -8.92 -48.87
CA ASP A 15 -19.05 -8.41 -49.33
C ASP A 15 -20.13 -8.93 -48.35
N MET A 16 -21.25 -8.20 -48.27
CA MET A 16 -22.51 -8.64 -47.65
C MET A 16 -23.27 -9.62 -48.56
N ILE A 17 -23.99 -10.60 -47.99
CA ILE A 17 -25.33 -11.06 -48.42
C ILE A 17 -25.98 -11.85 -47.25
N SER A 18 -27.25 -11.55 -46.99
CA SER A 18 -28.28 -12.37 -46.31
C SER A 18 -29.60 -12.14 -47.09
N PRO A 19 -30.76 -12.74 -46.80
CA PRO A 19 -31.13 -13.92 -45.97
C PRO A 19 -31.98 -14.94 -46.76
N GLU A 20 -32.39 -16.09 -46.18
CA GLU A 20 -33.72 -16.71 -46.36
C GLU A 20 -33.91 -17.99 -45.52
N SER A 21 -35.17 -18.40 -45.43
CA SER A 21 -35.89 -19.05 -44.33
C SER A 21 -36.17 -20.56 -44.51
N GLU A 22 -36.84 -21.14 -43.48
CA GLU A 22 -37.54 -22.45 -43.43
C GLU A 22 -36.67 -23.70 -43.20
N SER A 23 -37.12 -24.81 -42.63
CA SER A 23 -38.08 -25.19 -41.58
C SER A 23 -37.85 -26.72 -41.35
N GLU A 24 -38.42 -27.29 -40.28
CA GLU A 24 -38.63 -28.73 -40.04
C GLU A 24 -37.47 -29.69 -39.63
N ALA A 25 -37.55 -30.04 -38.33
CA ALA A 25 -37.72 -31.39 -37.79
C ALA A 25 -36.75 -32.56 -38.13
N ALA A 26 -36.18 -33.08 -37.03
CA ALA A 26 -35.83 -34.48 -36.75
C ALA A 26 -34.57 -35.07 -37.40
N LYS A 27 -33.52 -35.23 -36.58
CA LYS A 27 -32.94 -36.55 -36.24
C LYS A 27 -31.88 -36.42 -35.13
N LYS A 28 -32.13 -37.11 -34.01
CA LYS A 28 -31.13 -37.43 -32.99
C LYS A 28 -30.06 -38.31 -33.62
N GLN A 29 -28.85 -37.78 -33.79
CA GLN A 29 -27.63 -38.59 -33.86
C GLN A 29 -26.52 -37.90 -33.09
N THR A 30 -26.11 -38.58 -32.04
CA THR A 30 -24.96 -38.31 -31.19
C THR A 30 -23.68 -38.30 -32.01
N ASN A 31 -22.91 -37.22 -31.96
CA ASN A 31 -21.48 -37.26 -32.27
C ASN A 31 -20.73 -36.30 -31.34
N ASN A 32 -19.92 -36.91 -30.47
CA ASN A 32 -18.95 -36.25 -29.60
C ASN A 32 -17.94 -35.49 -30.45
N PHE A 33 -17.90 -34.16 -30.33
CA PHE A 33 -16.71 -33.38 -30.62
C PHE A 33 -16.08 -32.96 -29.29
N ASP A 34 -14.96 -33.59 -28.97
CA ASP A 34 -14.10 -33.24 -27.86
C ASP A 34 -13.64 -31.79 -27.99
N THR A 35 -14.17 -30.92 -27.12
CA THR A 35 -13.60 -29.59 -26.89
C THR A 35 -12.36 -29.75 -26.00
N PRO A 36 -11.22 -29.11 -26.33
CA PRO A 36 -10.02 -29.23 -25.50
C PRO A 36 -10.30 -28.60 -24.14
N LYS A 37 -10.39 -29.44 -23.11
CA LYS A 37 -10.51 -29.03 -21.71
C LYS A 37 -9.31 -28.13 -21.36
N ARG A 38 -9.55 -26.82 -21.24
CA ARG A 38 -8.62 -25.88 -20.60
C ARG A 38 -8.22 -26.45 -19.25
N SER A 39 -6.94 -26.79 -19.08
CA SER A 39 -6.41 -27.27 -17.81
C SER A 39 -6.61 -26.18 -16.74
N ARG A 40 -7.58 -26.38 -15.84
CA ARG A 40 -7.66 -25.60 -14.60
C ARG A 40 -6.36 -25.84 -13.85
N LYS A 41 -5.45 -24.85 -13.81
CA LYS A 41 -4.33 -24.84 -12.85
C LYS A 41 -4.96 -25.00 -11.47
N ARG A 42 -4.80 -26.19 -10.86
CA ARG A 42 -5.31 -26.45 -9.51
C ARG A 42 -4.61 -25.47 -8.58
N ARG A 43 -5.42 -24.68 -7.87
CA ARG A 43 -4.95 -23.81 -6.79
C ARG A 43 -4.53 -24.74 -5.66
N ILE A 44 -3.24 -24.75 -5.36
CA ILE A 44 -2.68 -25.59 -4.29
C ILE A 44 -2.84 -24.79 -3.00
N THR A 45 -3.76 -25.23 -2.15
CA THR A 45 -3.89 -24.73 -0.78
C THR A 45 -3.04 -25.67 0.09
N ILE A 46 -1.90 -25.17 0.58
CA ILE A 46 -0.96 -25.96 1.38
C ILE A 46 -1.22 -25.68 2.87
N ALA A 47 -1.44 -26.75 3.65
CA ALA A 47 -1.58 -26.71 5.10
C ALA A 47 -0.22 -26.41 5.79
N PRO A 48 -0.19 -25.76 6.97
CA PRO A 48 1.04 -25.21 7.58
C PRO A 48 2.12 -26.23 7.96
N GLU A 49 1.77 -27.50 8.14
CA GLU A 49 2.61 -28.49 8.85
C GLU A 49 3.51 -29.34 7.94
N GLU A 50 3.42 -29.23 6.60
CA GLU A 50 4.21 -30.00 5.63
C GLU A 50 5.18 -29.13 4.79
N TYR A 51 5.63 -27.99 5.30
CA TYR A 51 6.53 -27.12 4.55
C TYR A 51 7.99 -27.54 4.74
N SER A 52 8.54 -28.34 3.83
CA SER A 52 10.01 -28.45 3.65
C SER A 52 10.43 -27.50 2.51
N PRO A 53 10.82 -26.24 2.80
CA PRO A 53 11.12 -25.28 1.75
C PRO A 53 12.31 -25.73 0.91
N ASN A 54 12.17 -25.65 -0.41
CA ASN A 54 13.34 -25.58 -1.27
C ASN A 54 14.11 -24.31 -0.93
N HIS A 55 15.44 -24.37 -1.00
CA HIS A 55 16.25 -23.18 -0.80
C HIS A 55 17.32 -23.01 -1.87
N LYS A 56 17.67 -21.75 -2.13
CA LYS A 56 18.78 -21.35 -2.99
C LYS A 56 19.68 -20.41 -2.21
N ILE A 57 20.98 -20.65 -2.29
CA ILE A 57 21.97 -19.75 -1.69
C ILE A 57 22.49 -18.83 -2.79
N MET A 58 22.37 -17.52 -2.58
CA MET A 58 22.91 -16.50 -3.49
C MET A 58 23.60 -15.43 -2.66
N TYR A 59 24.89 -15.18 -2.91
CA TYR A 59 25.70 -14.21 -2.16
C TYR A 59 25.55 -14.34 -0.62
N THR A 60 25.62 -15.57 -0.10
CA THR A 60 25.46 -15.91 1.34
C THR A 60 24.05 -15.72 1.92
N VAL A 61 23.06 -15.33 1.11
CA VAL A 61 21.65 -15.26 1.52
C VAL A 61 20.96 -16.57 1.18
N LYS A 62 20.36 -17.22 2.18
CA LYS A 62 19.50 -18.39 2.00
C LYS A 62 18.09 -17.93 1.63
N ILE A 63 17.72 -18.13 0.38
CA ILE A 63 16.40 -17.80 -0.14
C ILE A 63 15.52 -19.05 -0.03
N LEU A 64 14.49 -18.96 0.79
CA LEU A 64 13.45 -19.96 0.93
C LEU A 64 12.38 -19.79 -0.16
N LEU A 65 11.94 -20.92 -0.72
CA LEU A 65 10.96 -21.03 -1.79
C LEU A 65 9.99 -22.18 -1.50
N PRO A 66 8.78 -22.16 -2.08
CA PRO A 66 7.87 -23.30 -2.03
C PRO A 66 8.53 -24.57 -2.59
N SER A 67 8.29 -25.71 -1.94
CA SER A 67 8.85 -27.02 -2.30
C SER A 67 8.59 -27.42 -3.76
N GLU A 68 7.45 -27.04 -4.32
CA GLU A 68 7.08 -27.39 -5.69
C GLU A 68 7.57 -26.36 -6.73
N LEU A 69 8.09 -25.21 -6.29
CA LEU A 69 8.43 -24.11 -7.18
C LEU A 69 9.88 -24.21 -7.67
N LYS A 70 10.06 -24.49 -8.96
CA LYS A 70 11.36 -24.40 -9.64
C LYS A 70 11.50 -23.07 -10.36
N MET A 71 12.46 -22.25 -9.94
CA MET A 71 12.73 -20.94 -10.55
C MET A 71 13.44 -21.08 -11.90
N TYR A 72 12.98 -20.34 -12.89
CA TYR A 72 13.62 -20.22 -14.21
C TYR A 72 15.02 -19.59 -14.09
N PRO A 73 15.96 -19.90 -15.00
CA PRO A 73 17.29 -19.29 -14.99
C PRO A 73 17.27 -17.76 -14.96
N SER A 74 16.37 -17.13 -15.74
CA SER A 74 16.19 -15.67 -15.75
C SER A 74 15.78 -15.12 -14.38
N GLN A 75 14.88 -15.81 -13.68
CA GLN A 75 14.49 -15.42 -12.32
C GLN A 75 15.65 -15.57 -11.34
N GLN A 76 16.45 -16.63 -11.45
CA GLN A 76 17.62 -16.83 -10.58
C GLN A 76 18.67 -15.71 -10.79
N ILE A 77 18.89 -15.29 -12.03
CA ILE A 77 19.74 -14.15 -12.36
C ILE A 77 19.18 -12.87 -11.73
N ALA A 78 17.88 -12.61 -11.89
CA ALA A 78 17.22 -11.46 -11.28
C ALA A 78 17.38 -11.45 -9.76
N MET A 79 17.11 -12.57 -9.08
CA MET A 79 17.28 -12.72 -7.63
C MET A 79 18.71 -12.45 -7.18
N GLY A 80 19.70 -12.98 -7.91
CA GLY A 80 21.12 -12.74 -7.63
C GLY A 80 21.48 -11.26 -7.78
N LYS A 81 20.96 -10.58 -8.82
CA LYS A 81 21.18 -9.15 -9.05
C LYS A 81 20.52 -8.28 -7.97
N VAL A 82 19.31 -8.62 -7.53
CA VAL A 82 18.64 -7.94 -6.40
C VAL A 82 19.50 -8.04 -5.14
N ILE A 83 19.91 -9.24 -4.75
CA ILE A 83 20.72 -9.43 -3.53
C ILE A 83 22.06 -8.70 -3.63
N GLN A 84 22.71 -8.77 -4.80
CA GLN A 84 23.96 -8.05 -5.03
C GLN A 84 23.77 -6.53 -4.87
N ALA A 85 22.69 -5.98 -5.43
CA ALA A 85 22.37 -4.57 -5.35
C ALA A 85 22.06 -4.15 -3.90
N LEU A 86 21.28 -4.94 -3.16
CA LEU A 86 20.97 -4.71 -1.75
C LEU A 86 22.24 -4.70 -0.88
N ASN A 87 23.12 -5.69 -1.06
CA ASN A 87 24.41 -5.75 -0.33
C ASN A 87 25.30 -4.54 -0.61
N LYS A 88 25.27 -4.02 -1.84
CA LYS A 88 26.07 -2.86 -2.28
C LYS A 88 25.37 -1.51 -2.09
N LYS A 89 24.12 -1.49 -1.61
CA LYS A 89 23.26 -0.29 -1.54
C LYS A 89 23.14 0.42 -2.90
N GLN A 90 22.90 -0.36 -3.95
CA GLN A 90 22.78 0.13 -5.33
C GLN A 90 21.35 -0.02 -5.87
N ASN A 91 21.03 0.79 -6.87
CA ASN A 91 19.81 0.64 -7.65
C ASN A 91 20.00 -0.45 -8.72
N VAL A 92 18.92 -1.18 -9.03
CA VAL A 92 18.90 -2.16 -10.10
C VAL A 92 17.64 -1.99 -10.94
N LEU A 93 17.82 -1.98 -12.27
CA LEU A 93 16.72 -2.06 -13.23
C LEU A 93 16.70 -3.47 -13.80
N ILE A 94 15.55 -4.14 -13.70
CA ILE A 94 15.37 -5.51 -14.16
C ILE A 94 14.30 -5.52 -15.23
N GLU A 95 14.72 -5.81 -16.46
CA GLU A 95 13.81 -6.07 -17.57
C GLU A 95 13.56 -7.57 -17.70
N SER A 96 12.30 -7.95 -17.88
CA SER A 96 11.96 -9.31 -18.26
C SER A 96 10.61 -9.33 -18.97
N PRO A 97 10.28 -10.39 -19.74
CA PRO A 97 8.96 -10.55 -20.35
C PRO A 97 7.87 -10.80 -19.31
N THR A 98 6.61 -10.53 -19.65
CA THR A 98 5.45 -10.85 -18.81
C THR A 98 5.30 -12.35 -18.60
N GLY A 99 4.70 -12.77 -17.49
CA GLY A 99 4.51 -14.19 -17.16
C GLY A 99 5.77 -14.94 -16.71
N SER A 100 6.94 -14.31 -16.71
CA SER A 100 8.21 -14.90 -16.25
C SER A 100 8.37 -14.97 -14.72
N GLY A 101 7.33 -14.63 -13.95
CA GLY A 101 7.34 -14.65 -12.47
C GLY A 101 8.31 -13.66 -11.83
N LYS A 102 8.41 -12.43 -12.38
CA LYS A 102 9.19 -11.32 -11.79
C LYS A 102 8.85 -11.07 -10.34
N THR A 103 7.56 -10.91 -10.04
CA THR A 103 7.04 -10.61 -8.70
C THR A 103 7.53 -11.61 -7.68
N MET A 104 7.45 -12.92 -7.97
CA MET A 104 7.96 -13.97 -7.08
C MET A 104 9.47 -13.87 -6.87
N ALA A 105 10.25 -13.61 -7.92
CA ALA A 105 11.69 -13.44 -7.83
C ALA A 105 12.08 -12.20 -6.97
N LEU A 106 11.39 -11.08 -7.18
CA LEU A 106 11.59 -9.83 -6.42
C LEU A 106 11.23 -10.00 -4.95
N LEU A 107 10.06 -10.56 -4.65
CA LEU A 107 9.62 -10.84 -3.29
C LEU A 107 10.57 -11.81 -2.58
N ALA A 108 10.86 -12.97 -3.19
CA ALA A 108 11.67 -14.00 -2.54
C ALA A 108 13.08 -13.50 -2.20
N SER A 109 13.74 -12.81 -3.14
CA SER A 109 15.10 -12.29 -2.92
C SER A 109 15.13 -11.15 -1.88
N SER A 110 14.18 -10.21 -1.96
CA SER A 110 14.13 -9.06 -1.03
C SER A 110 13.72 -9.47 0.38
N CYS A 111 12.74 -10.38 0.52
CA CYS A 111 12.32 -10.92 1.81
C CYS A 111 13.44 -11.72 2.47
N ALA A 112 14.13 -12.60 1.73
CA ALA A 112 15.25 -13.38 2.25
C ALA A 112 16.36 -12.47 2.79
N TRP A 113 16.68 -11.42 2.05
CA TRP A 113 17.68 -10.45 2.45
C TRP A 113 17.27 -9.71 3.72
N LEU A 114 16.03 -9.20 3.77
CA LEU A 114 15.54 -8.45 4.93
C LEU A 114 15.46 -9.32 6.19
N GLN A 115 14.95 -10.55 6.06
CA GLN A 115 14.88 -11.49 7.18
C GLN A 115 16.28 -11.80 7.73
N ARG A 116 17.25 -12.10 6.86
CA ARG A 116 18.64 -12.32 7.27
C ARG A 116 19.20 -11.10 8.00
N HIS A 117 18.98 -9.90 7.45
CA HIS A 117 19.45 -8.65 8.06
C HIS A 117 18.83 -8.43 9.44
N LYS A 118 17.52 -8.65 9.59
CA LYS A 118 16.79 -8.57 10.86
C LYS A 118 17.37 -9.51 11.91
N LEU A 119 17.56 -10.79 11.56
CA LEU A 119 18.14 -11.78 12.46
C LEU A 119 19.59 -11.44 12.85
N GLN A 120 20.40 -10.96 11.91
CA GLN A 120 21.77 -10.52 12.21
C GLN A 120 21.80 -9.35 13.20
N GLN A 121 20.88 -8.39 13.07
CA GLN A 121 20.80 -7.28 14.02
C GLN A 121 20.42 -7.75 15.43
N ILE A 122 19.52 -8.72 15.55
CA ILE A 122 19.14 -9.31 16.84
C ILE A 122 20.34 -10.04 17.47
N CYS A 123 21.08 -10.86 16.72
CA CYS A 123 22.28 -11.54 17.22
C CYS A 123 23.38 -10.56 17.66
N LEU A 124 23.50 -9.40 17.00
CA LEU A 124 24.46 -8.36 17.39
C LEU A 124 24.05 -7.62 18.67
N GLN A 125 22.75 -7.55 18.97
CA GLN A 125 22.21 -6.92 20.18
C GLN A 125 22.22 -7.88 21.39
N HIS A 126 22.20 -9.19 21.15
CA HIS A 126 22.27 -10.24 22.17
C HIS A 126 23.39 -11.26 21.89
N PRO A 127 24.67 -10.91 22.10
CA PRO A 127 25.80 -11.82 21.86
C PRO A 127 25.79 -13.07 22.76
N SER A 128 25.08 -13.03 23.89
CA SER A 128 25.12 -14.05 24.95
C SER A 128 24.32 -15.32 24.65
N ASP A 129 23.47 -15.33 23.63
CA ASP A 129 22.57 -16.47 23.34
C ASP A 129 23.09 -17.38 22.21
N ALA A 130 24.24 -17.05 21.60
CA ALA A 130 24.79 -17.79 20.46
C ALA A 130 25.61 -19.04 20.83
N ASP A 131 25.99 -19.23 22.10
CA ASP A 131 26.90 -20.31 22.54
C ASP A 131 26.23 -21.52 23.21
N ASN A 132 24.90 -21.66 23.14
CA ASN A 132 24.19 -22.82 23.71
C ASN A 132 23.65 -23.84 22.70
N SER A 133 24.12 -23.83 21.46
CA SER A 133 24.02 -25.01 20.59
C SER A 133 25.23 -25.91 20.84
N GLY A 134 25.05 -26.85 21.77
CA GLY A 134 26.08 -27.73 22.29
C GLY A 134 26.79 -28.56 21.22
N ILE A 135 28.11 -28.43 21.18
CA ILE A 135 29.00 -29.57 20.93
C ILE A 135 29.36 -30.09 22.32
N GLN A 136 28.82 -31.25 22.70
CA GLN A 136 29.33 -31.98 23.87
C GLN A 136 30.76 -32.41 23.55
N ASN A 137 31.73 -31.77 24.20
CA ASN A 137 33.06 -32.33 24.37
C ASN A 137 33.25 -32.59 25.86
N ASP A 138 33.28 -33.88 26.20
CA ASP A 138 33.75 -34.38 27.48
C ASP A 138 35.20 -33.93 27.67
N ASN A 139 35.42 -32.98 28.58
CA ASN A 139 36.61 -32.92 29.43
C ASN A 139 36.41 -31.86 30.51
N ASN A 140 36.31 -32.35 31.75
CA ASN A 140 36.25 -31.56 32.97
C ASN A 140 37.37 -30.53 33.03
N ASN A 141 37.02 -29.24 32.96
CA ASN A 141 37.80 -28.18 33.56
C ASN A 141 36.88 -27.04 34.01
N ILE A 142 36.85 -26.83 35.33
CA ILE A 142 36.14 -25.74 35.99
C ILE A 142 37.00 -24.48 35.79
N VAL A 143 36.49 -23.51 35.01
CA VAL A 143 37.03 -22.14 34.97
C VAL A 143 36.11 -21.26 35.84
N PRO A 144 36.64 -20.49 36.80
CA PRO A 144 35.81 -19.72 37.72
C PRO A 144 35.11 -18.57 36.99
N LYS A 145 33.83 -18.38 37.32
CA LYS A 145 33.02 -17.21 36.95
C LYS A 145 33.72 -15.96 37.47
N THR A 146 34.24 -15.12 36.59
CA THR A 146 34.49 -13.72 36.93
C THR A 146 33.20 -12.95 36.71
N ASP A 147 32.53 -12.63 37.81
CA ASP A 147 31.44 -11.67 37.86
C ASP A 147 31.93 -10.32 37.32
N VAL A 148 31.46 -9.94 36.14
CA VAL A 148 31.48 -8.54 35.70
C VAL A 148 30.04 -8.06 35.67
N SER A 149 29.65 -7.47 36.79
CA SER A 149 28.40 -6.76 36.97
C SER A 149 28.36 -5.48 36.12
N THR A 150 27.21 -5.28 35.48
CA THR A 150 26.51 -4.01 35.25
C THR A 150 27.14 -2.93 34.36
N ASP A 151 26.31 -2.53 33.39
CA ASP A 151 26.32 -1.25 32.67
C ASP A 151 27.35 -1.03 31.55
N MET A 152 27.36 -1.91 30.56
CA MET A 152 27.74 -1.51 29.20
C MET A 152 26.51 -1.02 28.45
N LYS A 153 26.11 0.25 28.64
CA LYS A 153 25.17 0.89 27.72
C LYS A 153 25.85 1.00 26.35
N CYS A 154 25.49 0.10 25.43
CA CYS A 154 25.83 0.18 24.00
C CYS A 154 25.52 1.59 23.52
N THR A 155 26.52 2.36 23.10
CA THR A 155 26.38 3.68 22.44
C THR A 155 25.84 3.55 21.01
N CYS A 156 25.06 2.50 20.78
CA CYS A 156 24.61 2.06 19.49
C CYS A 156 23.42 2.93 19.13
N ILE A 157 23.69 4.01 18.39
CA ILE A 157 22.70 4.82 17.66
C ILE A 157 21.62 3.86 17.20
N GLU A 158 20.38 4.03 17.67
CA GLU A 158 19.22 3.22 17.31
C GLU A 158 19.09 3.22 15.79
N LYS A 159 19.66 2.20 15.13
CA LYS A 159 19.62 2.12 13.67
C LYS A 159 18.17 1.86 13.31
N LYS A 160 17.55 2.86 12.68
CA LYS A 160 16.20 2.78 12.12
C LYS A 160 16.03 1.45 11.38
N LYS A 161 14.94 0.74 11.68
CA LYS A 161 14.58 -0.52 11.03
C LYS A 161 14.54 -0.35 9.51
N ILE A 162 15.11 -1.30 8.76
CA ILE A 162 14.96 -1.34 7.30
C ILE A 162 13.57 -1.90 6.97
N GLN A 163 12.84 -1.21 6.09
CA GLN A 163 11.52 -1.64 5.59
C GLN A 163 11.54 -1.76 4.07
N ILE A 164 10.75 -2.68 3.53
CA ILE A 164 10.52 -2.80 2.08
C ILE A 164 9.24 -2.05 1.73
N TYR A 165 9.31 -1.05 0.87
CA TYR A 165 8.15 -0.48 0.19
C TYR A 165 7.99 -1.18 -1.16
N TYR A 166 7.01 -2.07 -1.26
CA TYR A 166 6.68 -2.76 -2.51
C TYR A 166 5.54 -2.03 -3.20
N ALA A 167 5.87 -1.31 -4.26
CA ALA A 167 4.91 -0.48 -4.97
C ALA A 167 4.51 -1.01 -6.33
N THR A 168 3.22 -0.92 -6.62
CA THR A 168 2.60 -1.25 -7.90
C THR A 168 1.73 -0.09 -8.38
N ARG A 169 1.15 -0.19 -9.58
CA ARG A 169 0.27 0.85 -10.11
C ARG A 169 -1.09 0.89 -9.42
N THR A 170 -1.68 -0.28 -9.11
CA THR A 170 -3.06 -0.38 -8.62
C THR A 170 -3.19 -1.31 -7.42
N HIS A 171 -4.22 -1.09 -6.61
CA HIS A 171 -4.57 -1.98 -5.50
C HIS A 171 -4.89 -3.40 -5.95
N THR A 172 -5.49 -3.58 -7.13
CA THR A 172 -5.71 -4.92 -7.70
C THR A 172 -4.40 -5.68 -7.98
N GLN A 173 -3.34 -4.97 -8.38
CA GLN A 173 -2.00 -5.56 -8.50
C GLN A 173 -1.41 -5.85 -7.12
N ILE A 174 -1.62 -4.99 -6.12
CA ILE A 174 -1.21 -5.26 -4.74
C ILE A 174 -1.83 -6.58 -4.25
N SER A 175 -3.13 -6.81 -4.45
CA SER A 175 -3.78 -8.06 -4.06
C SER A 175 -3.19 -9.28 -4.78
N GLN A 176 -2.65 -9.13 -6.00
CA GLN A 176 -1.93 -10.20 -6.70
C GLN A 176 -0.55 -10.45 -6.07
N VAL A 177 0.20 -9.39 -5.75
CA VAL A 177 1.51 -9.48 -5.08
C VAL A 177 1.37 -10.13 -3.71
N ILE A 178 0.33 -9.77 -2.93
CA ILE A 178 0.06 -10.36 -1.62
C ILE A 178 -0.19 -11.86 -1.72
N LYS A 179 -0.94 -12.32 -2.73
CA LYS A 179 -1.14 -13.76 -2.98
C LYS A 179 0.17 -14.47 -3.32
N GLU A 180 1.10 -13.82 -4.02
CA GLU A 180 2.43 -14.38 -4.25
C GLU A 180 3.29 -14.37 -2.98
N PHE A 181 3.19 -13.33 -2.16
CA PHE A 181 3.84 -13.27 -0.85
C PHE A 181 3.33 -14.35 0.10
N GLU A 182 2.02 -14.64 0.07
CA GLU A 182 1.39 -15.69 0.87
C GLU A 182 1.93 -17.09 0.57
N ARG A 183 2.39 -17.31 -0.67
CA ARG A 183 3.00 -18.58 -1.09
C ARG A 183 4.41 -18.73 -0.53
N LEU A 184 5.09 -17.63 -0.20
CA LEU A 184 6.42 -17.64 0.39
C LEU A 184 6.35 -17.91 1.91
N PRO A 185 7.39 -18.53 2.50
CA PRO A 185 7.36 -18.87 3.92
C PRO A 185 7.52 -17.65 4.84
N TYR A 186 8.07 -16.54 4.34
CA TYR A 186 8.50 -15.43 5.19
C TYR A 186 7.39 -14.80 6.04
N GLY A 187 6.15 -14.75 5.54
CA GLY A 187 5.01 -14.26 6.33
C GLY A 187 4.36 -15.32 7.23
N ARG A 188 4.71 -16.60 7.06
CA ARG A 188 4.15 -17.75 7.79
C ARG A 188 5.07 -18.29 8.90
N GLU A 189 6.35 -17.92 8.88
CA GLU A 189 7.28 -18.27 9.96
C GLU A 189 6.85 -17.63 11.30
N SER A 190 7.35 -18.16 12.41
CA SER A 190 7.03 -17.68 13.75
C SER A 190 8.18 -16.89 14.37
N GLY A 191 7.85 -16.04 15.35
CA GLY A 191 8.83 -15.27 16.11
C GLY A 191 9.61 -14.28 15.24
N ASP A 192 10.91 -14.12 15.53
CA ASP A 192 11.76 -13.10 14.88
C ASP A 192 11.97 -13.31 13.38
N LYS A 193 11.73 -14.53 12.89
CA LYS A 193 11.82 -14.86 11.47
C LYS A 193 10.64 -14.31 10.67
N GLN A 194 9.49 -14.10 11.30
CA GLN A 194 8.30 -13.64 10.59
C GLN A 194 8.52 -12.25 10.00
N LEU A 195 8.19 -12.08 8.72
CA LEU A 195 8.07 -10.78 8.07
C LEU A 195 6.61 -10.32 8.11
N ARG A 196 6.36 -9.27 8.87
CA ARG A 196 5.03 -8.65 8.99
C ARG A 196 4.81 -7.67 7.87
N HIS A 197 3.58 -7.53 7.39
CA HIS A 197 3.26 -6.57 6.34
C HIS A 197 2.10 -5.65 6.70
N THR A 198 1.96 -4.55 5.96
CA THR A 198 0.77 -3.69 5.94
C THR A 198 0.52 -3.19 4.52
N ILE A 199 -0.66 -2.61 4.28
CA ILE A 199 -1.08 -2.10 2.98
C ILE A 199 -1.51 -0.66 3.14
N LEU A 200 -0.96 0.24 2.33
CA LEU A 200 -1.40 1.63 2.28
C LEU A 200 -2.54 1.77 1.29
N ALA A 201 -3.72 2.16 1.77
CA ALA A 201 -4.91 2.35 0.95
C ALA A 201 -5.57 3.70 1.18
N SER A 202 -6.32 4.17 0.18
CA SER A 202 -7.08 5.42 0.30
C SER A 202 -8.28 5.25 1.24
N ARG A 203 -8.90 6.37 1.64
CA ARG A 203 -10.11 6.33 2.48
C ARG A 203 -11.28 5.69 1.72
N GLU A 204 -11.35 5.93 0.42
CA GLU A 204 -12.39 5.42 -0.48
C GLU A 204 -12.35 3.89 -0.56
N GLN A 205 -11.16 3.30 -0.43
CA GLN A 205 -10.99 1.85 -0.48
C GLN A 205 -11.07 1.16 0.88
N SER A 206 -10.72 1.85 1.97
CA SER A 206 -10.59 1.22 3.30
C SER A 206 -11.66 1.65 4.32
N CYS A 207 -12.45 2.69 4.06
CA CYS A 207 -13.45 3.16 5.02
C CYS A 207 -14.61 2.15 5.17
N VAL A 208 -14.87 1.70 6.39
CA VAL A 208 -15.98 0.78 6.72
C VAL A 208 -17.19 1.50 7.31
N ASN A 209 -17.08 2.81 7.54
CA ASN A 209 -18.18 3.62 8.06
C ASN A 209 -19.17 3.95 6.92
N VAL A 210 -20.23 3.15 6.82
CA VAL A 210 -21.28 3.30 5.80
C VAL A 210 -21.99 4.64 5.93
N GLU A 211 -22.34 5.07 7.15
CA GLU A 211 -23.02 6.34 7.41
C GLU A 211 -22.20 7.54 6.91
N LEU A 212 -20.88 7.51 7.13
CA LEU A 212 -19.98 8.56 6.64
C LEU A 212 -19.90 8.59 5.12
N ARG A 213 -19.90 7.42 4.46
CA ARG A 213 -19.89 7.32 2.99
C ARG A 213 -21.19 7.87 2.41
N GLU A 214 -22.33 7.50 2.98
CA GLU A 214 -23.63 8.01 2.56
C GLU A 214 -23.75 9.52 2.78
N HIS A 215 -23.25 10.04 3.91
CA HIS A 215 -23.20 11.47 4.18
C HIS A 215 -22.34 12.22 3.15
N ALA A 216 -21.16 11.70 2.82
CA ALA A 216 -20.30 12.29 1.80
C ALA A 216 -21.02 12.38 0.43
N ILE A 217 -21.76 11.34 0.05
CA ILE A 217 -22.55 11.32 -1.19
C ILE A 217 -23.69 12.35 -1.13
N LYS A 218 -24.45 12.39 -0.03
CA LYS A 218 -25.58 13.32 0.15
C LYS A 218 -25.14 14.78 0.09
N GLU A 219 -24.01 15.09 0.70
CA GLU A 219 -23.44 16.45 0.73
C GLU A 219 -22.56 16.77 -0.49
N VAL A 220 -22.41 15.84 -1.43
CA VAL A 220 -21.53 15.97 -2.61
C VAL A 220 -20.10 16.41 -2.20
N LYS A 221 -19.59 15.80 -1.12
CA LYS A 221 -18.25 16.05 -0.59
C LYS A 221 -17.30 14.90 -0.93
N ASP A 222 -16.03 15.23 -1.08
CA ASP A 222 -14.97 14.22 -1.13
C ASP A 222 -14.92 13.45 0.20
N LEU A 223 -14.80 12.12 0.14
CA LEU A 223 -14.79 11.28 1.34
C LEU A 223 -13.63 11.63 2.28
N LYS A 224 -12.50 12.11 1.75
CA LYS A 224 -11.38 12.62 2.54
C LYS A 224 -11.77 13.84 3.36
N GLU A 225 -12.52 14.76 2.78
CA GLU A 225 -12.99 15.96 3.45
C GLU A 225 -14.02 15.61 4.53
N ALA A 226 -15.04 14.82 4.18
CA ALA A 226 -16.03 14.34 5.14
C ALA A 226 -15.39 13.54 6.29
N CYS A 227 -14.39 12.70 5.98
CA CYS A 227 -13.64 11.98 7.00
C CYS A 227 -12.86 12.92 7.91
N LYS A 228 -12.18 13.93 7.35
CA LYS A 228 -11.44 14.91 8.14
C LYS A 228 -12.37 15.67 9.10
N GLU A 229 -13.48 16.18 8.59
CA GLU A 229 -14.53 16.85 9.39
C GLU A 229 -15.04 15.93 10.51
N ALA A 230 -15.39 14.68 10.19
CA ALA A 230 -15.85 13.71 11.18
C ALA A 230 -14.77 13.34 12.21
N THR A 231 -13.48 13.37 11.85
CA THR A 231 -12.40 13.14 12.81
C THR A 231 -12.13 14.35 13.70
N ASP A 232 -12.21 15.57 13.15
CA ASP A 232 -11.98 16.81 13.88
C ASP A 232 -13.10 17.02 14.93
N LEU A 233 -14.35 16.72 14.57
CA LEU A 233 -15.51 16.76 15.46
C LEU A 233 -15.67 15.52 16.35
N ARG A 234 -14.77 14.52 16.24
CA ARG A 234 -14.87 13.22 16.94
C ARG A 234 -16.21 12.50 16.72
N ASN A 235 -16.79 12.59 15.52
CA ASN A 235 -18.01 11.90 15.15
C ASN A 235 -17.77 10.52 14.52
N CYS A 236 -16.51 10.15 14.23
CA CYS A 236 -16.20 8.83 13.67
C CYS A 236 -15.96 7.77 14.76
N LYS A 237 -16.95 6.90 15.00
CA LYS A 237 -16.87 5.77 15.95
C LYS A 237 -15.58 4.96 15.82
N TYR A 238 -15.29 4.49 14.61
CA TYR A 238 -14.13 3.65 14.31
C TYR A 238 -12.79 4.34 14.62
N ARG A 239 -12.66 5.63 14.27
CA ARG A 239 -11.44 6.42 14.55
C ARG A 239 -11.26 6.63 16.04
N ASN A 240 -12.34 6.98 16.74
CA ASN A 240 -12.32 7.26 18.16
C ASN A 240 -11.94 6.02 18.97
N ASN A 241 -12.49 4.88 18.62
CA ASN A 241 -12.15 3.60 19.25
C ASN A 241 -10.67 3.25 19.04
N LEU A 242 -10.15 3.44 17.83
CA LEU A 242 -8.72 3.22 17.53
C LEU A 242 -7.83 4.15 18.36
N PHE A 243 -8.17 5.44 18.41
CA PHE A 243 -7.41 6.44 19.18
C PHE A 243 -7.31 6.05 20.66
N LYS A 244 -8.46 5.73 21.27
CA LYS A 244 -8.55 5.39 22.70
C LYS A 244 -7.75 4.14 23.08
N LYS A 245 -7.63 3.17 22.16
CA LYS A 245 -7.05 1.85 22.45
C LYS A 245 -5.57 1.73 22.08
N TYR A 246 -5.08 2.40 21.03
CA TYR A 246 -3.73 2.13 20.49
C TYR A 246 -2.89 3.36 20.16
N GLU A 247 -3.44 4.58 20.20
CA GLU A 247 -2.66 5.80 20.00
C GLU A 247 -2.27 6.48 21.31
N ASP A 248 -2.74 5.99 22.46
CA ASP A 248 -2.28 6.45 23.77
C ASP A 248 -0.85 5.94 24.01
N PRO A 249 0.16 6.83 24.15
CA PRO A 249 1.55 6.41 24.38
C PRO A 249 1.76 5.60 25.66
N ARG A 250 0.79 5.59 26.57
CA ARG A 250 0.83 4.84 27.82
C ARG A 250 0.41 3.38 27.67
N GLN A 251 -0.19 3.00 26.54
CA GLN A 251 -0.65 1.64 26.28
C GLN A 251 0.25 0.97 25.23
N PRO A 252 0.60 -0.32 25.40
CA PRO A 252 1.32 -1.05 24.37
C PRO A 252 0.43 -1.16 23.13
N ASN A 253 0.95 -0.74 21.97
CA ASN A 253 0.25 -0.92 20.70
C ASN A 253 0.28 -2.40 20.28
N GLU A 254 -0.67 -3.17 20.80
CA GLU A 254 -0.82 -4.61 20.50
C GLU A 254 -1.86 -4.89 19.40
N LEU A 255 -2.15 -3.90 18.55
CA LEU A 255 -3.15 -4.02 17.49
C LEU A 255 -2.94 -5.26 16.63
N ARG A 256 -1.68 -5.55 16.26
CA ARG A 256 -1.32 -6.73 15.47
C ARG A 256 -1.75 -8.04 16.15
N LYS A 257 -1.46 -8.20 17.45
CA LYS A 257 -1.84 -9.42 18.21
C LYS A 257 -3.34 -9.65 18.21
N GLN A 258 -4.12 -8.58 18.29
CA GLN A 258 -5.59 -8.68 18.26
C GLN A 258 -6.12 -9.01 16.86
N ILE A 259 -5.51 -8.46 15.82
CA ILE A 259 -5.82 -8.84 14.43
C ILE A 259 -5.53 -10.33 14.23
N ASP A 260 -4.34 -10.79 14.63
CA ASP A 260 -3.94 -12.20 14.48
C ASP A 260 -4.82 -13.14 15.32
N GLY A 261 -5.15 -12.76 16.56
CA GLY A 261 -6.01 -13.55 17.46
C GLY A 261 -7.49 -13.59 17.07
N SER A 262 -7.95 -12.69 16.21
CA SER A 262 -9.34 -12.67 15.72
C SER A 262 -9.63 -13.71 14.63
N LYS A 263 -8.58 -14.37 14.10
CA LYS A 263 -8.69 -15.40 13.07
C LYS A 263 -9.05 -16.75 13.70
N ILE A 264 -10.24 -17.26 13.38
CA ILE A 264 -10.86 -18.45 13.99
C ILE A 264 -10.14 -19.77 13.62
N ASP A 265 -9.32 -19.75 12.56
CA ASP A 265 -8.78 -20.93 11.88
C ASP A 265 -7.24 -21.06 11.92
N GLY A 266 -6.55 -20.19 12.67
CA GLY A 266 -5.09 -20.13 12.62
C GLY A 266 -4.56 -19.72 11.23
N SER A 267 -5.40 -19.07 10.41
CA SER A 267 -5.00 -18.59 9.08
C SER A 267 -3.79 -17.65 9.16
N SER A 268 -2.98 -17.70 8.11
CA SER A 268 -1.74 -16.92 7.96
C SER A 268 -1.96 -15.45 8.37
N SER A 269 -0.99 -14.82 9.03
CA SER A 269 -0.96 -13.37 9.34
C SER A 269 -0.76 -12.49 8.09
N ILE A 270 -1.29 -12.95 6.97
CA ILE A 270 -1.28 -12.32 5.67
C ILE A 270 -2.75 -12.05 5.32
N TRP A 271 -3.00 -10.89 4.72
CA TRP A 271 -4.34 -10.39 4.41
C TRP A 271 -4.20 -9.42 3.25
N ASP A 272 -5.22 -9.30 2.41
CA ASP A 272 -5.36 -8.14 1.53
C ASP A 272 -6.08 -6.98 2.24
N ILE A 273 -6.42 -5.91 1.50
CA ILE A 273 -7.03 -4.71 2.10
C ILE A 273 -8.49 -4.97 2.50
N GLU A 274 -9.19 -5.80 1.75
CA GLU A 274 -10.57 -6.20 2.03
C GLU A 274 -10.65 -7.07 3.28
N ASP A 275 -9.76 -8.07 3.40
CA ASP A 275 -9.65 -8.97 4.55
C ASP A 275 -9.44 -8.20 5.87
N ILE A 276 -8.47 -7.28 5.88
CA ILE A 276 -8.16 -6.49 7.10
C ILE A 276 -9.23 -5.45 7.39
N ALA A 277 -9.88 -4.88 6.37
CA ALA A 277 -10.97 -3.94 6.57
C ALA A 277 -12.16 -4.61 7.27
N GLU A 278 -12.53 -5.83 6.87
CA GLU A 278 -13.62 -6.58 7.51
C GLU A 278 -13.23 -7.01 8.94
N THR A 279 -11.99 -7.46 9.14
CA THR A 279 -11.47 -7.81 10.48
C THR A 279 -11.56 -6.61 11.44
N LEU A 280 -11.07 -5.45 11.01
CA LEU A 280 -11.07 -4.23 11.83
C LEU A 280 -12.47 -3.65 12.03
N LYS A 281 -13.37 -3.82 11.06
CA LYS A 281 -14.78 -3.46 11.20
C LYS A 281 -15.44 -4.26 12.32
N ASN A 282 -15.17 -5.57 12.41
CA ASN A 282 -15.68 -6.44 13.50
C ASN A 282 -15.11 -6.03 14.87
N LEU A 283 -13.88 -5.52 14.91
CA LEU A 283 -13.27 -4.95 16.11
C LEU A 283 -13.70 -3.50 16.41
N GLU A 284 -14.56 -2.93 15.56
CA GLU A 284 -15.01 -1.52 15.59
C GLU A 284 -13.85 -0.51 15.53
N LEU A 285 -12.81 -0.82 14.75
CA LEU A 285 -11.61 0.00 14.55
C LEU A 285 -11.54 0.56 13.14
N CYS A 286 -10.91 1.72 12.95
CA CYS A 286 -10.79 2.34 11.63
C CYS A 286 -9.68 1.68 10.79
N PRO A 287 -10.00 1.05 9.65
CA PRO A 287 -8.98 0.39 8.82
C PRO A 287 -7.95 1.34 8.27
N TYR A 288 -8.37 2.48 7.71
CA TYR A 288 -7.47 3.49 7.15
C TYR A 288 -6.38 3.93 8.13
N TYR A 289 -6.75 4.28 9.37
CA TYR A 289 -5.77 4.74 10.36
C TYR A 289 -4.96 3.59 10.97
N ALA A 290 -5.55 2.40 11.11
CA ALA A 290 -4.82 1.22 11.54
C ALA A 290 -3.69 0.88 10.54
N THR A 291 -4.00 0.70 9.27
CA THR A 291 -3.02 0.27 8.25
C THR A 291 -2.02 1.37 7.89
N ASN A 292 -2.49 2.62 7.76
CA ASN A 292 -1.66 3.73 7.27
C ASN A 292 -0.99 4.56 8.36
N ARG A 293 -1.17 4.23 9.66
CA ARG A 293 -0.46 4.92 10.73
C ARG A 293 0.12 3.99 11.79
N LEU A 294 -0.63 2.99 12.24
CA LEU A 294 -0.20 2.14 13.35
C LEU A 294 0.62 0.95 12.87
N LEU A 295 0.14 0.24 11.85
CA LEU A 295 0.79 -0.97 11.34
C LEU A 295 2.00 -0.68 10.44
N ILE A 296 2.34 0.59 10.20
CA ILE A 296 3.55 0.95 9.46
C ILE A 296 4.78 0.71 10.33
N ASP A 297 4.74 1.10 11.61
CA ASP A 297 5.90 1.07 12.50
C ASP A 297 6.37 -0.38 12.79
N ASP A 298 5.42 -1.32 12.83
CA ASP A 298 5.72 -2.73 13.11
C ASP A 298 5.94 -3.57 11.84
N ALA A 299 5.53 -3.09 10.66
CA ALA A 299 5.67 -3.79 9.38
C ALA A 299 7.12 -3.87 8.89
N ASP A 300 7.50 -5.02 8.35
CA ASP A 300 8.74 -5.26 7.61
C ASP A 300 8.54 -4.93 6.11
N ILE A 301 7.33 -5.13 5.59
CA ILE A 301 6.94 -4.90 4.19
C ILE A 301 5.69 -4.01 4.15
N ILE A 302 5.72 -2.98 3.32
CA ILE A 302 4.62 -2.03 3.10
C ILE A 302 4.23 -2.11 1.63
N PHE A 303 3.07 -2.70 1.36
CA PHE A 303 2.50 -2.72 0.02
C PHE A 303 1.76 -1.41 -0.26
N THR A 304 2.03 -0.75 -1.37
CA THR A 304 1.49 0.60 -1.61
C THR A 304 1.37 0.93 -3.09
N PRO A 305 0.40 1.75 -3.52
CA PRO A 305 0.41 2.27 -4.87
C PRO A 305 1.52 3.31 -5.09
N PHE A 306 1.99 3.47 -6.33
CA PHE A 306 3.07 4.40 -6.68
C PHE A 306 2.87 5.84 -6.19
N ASN A 307 1.63 6.34 -6.19
CA ASN A 307 1.33 7.72 -5.80
C ASN A 307 1.70 8.03 -4.34
N TYR A 308 1.70 7.05 -3.44
CA TYR A 308 2.13 7.25 -2.05
C TYR A 308 3.64 7.49 -1.92
N LEU A 309 4.43 6.99 -2.87
CA LEU A 309 5.89 7.15 -2.88
C LEU A 309 6.33 8.41 -3.65
N ILE A 310 5.63 8.71 -4.75
CA ILE A 310 5.99 9.77 -5.71
C ILE A 310 5.38 11.12 -5.33
N ASN A 311 4.10 11.15 -4.96
CA ASN A 311 3.43 12.41 -4.66
C ASN A 311 3.81 12.90 -3.27
N GLN A 312 4.56 14.00 -3.20
CA GLN A 312 5.07 14.56 -1.93
C GLN A 312 3.97 14.85 -0.91
N THR A 313 2.82 15.36 -1.35
CA THR A 313 1.69 15.69 -0.48
C THR A 313 1.12 14.43 0.17
N ILE A 314 0.92 13.37 -0.62
CA ILE A 314 0.44 12.08 -0.10
C ILE A 314 1.48 11.48 0.84
N ARG A 315 2.75 11.43 0.41
CA ARG A 315 3.87 10.90 1.18
C ARG A 315 4.01 11.54 2.55
N ASN A 316 3.98 12.87 2.61
CA ASN A 316 4.02 13.64 3.85
C ASN A 316 2.81 13.34 4.75
N SER A 317 1.61 13.30 4.16
CA SER A 317 0.38 13.03 4.92
C SER A 317 0.32 11.60 5.52
N SER A 318 0.99 10.65 4.86
CA SER A 318 1.13 9.26 5.30
C SER A 318 2.37 9.00 6.16
N ARG A 319 3.18 10.03 6.47
CA ARG A 319 4.42 9.93 7.26
C ARG A 319 5.40 8.88 6.73
N ILE A 320 5.46 8.73 5.41
CA ILE A 320 6.37 7.78 4.77
C ILE A 320 7.75 8.43 4.65
N ASP A 321 8.73 7.82 5.30
CA ASP A 321 10.13 8.20 5.19
C ASP A 321 10.93 7.03 4.56
N LEU A 322 11.46 7.29 3.37
CA LEU A 322 12.18 6.31 2.56
C LEU A 322 13.66 6.20 2.94
N GLU A 323 14.16 7.01 3.90
CA GLU A 323 15.51 6.84 4.39
C GLU A 323 15.68 5.46 5.06
N ASN A 324 16.79 4.79 4.70
CA ASN A 324 17.12 3.44 5.14
C ASN A 324 16.05 2.39 4.78
N SER A 325 15.40 2.56 3.63
CA SER A 325 14.39 1.62 3.11
C SER A 325 14.82 0.96 1.79
N ILE A 326 14.16 -0.15 1.46
CA ILE A 326 14.24 -0.80 0.16
C ILE A 326 12.98 -0.43 -0.60
N VAL A 327 13.10 0.20 -1.76
CA VAL A 327 11.96 0.54 -2.62
C VAL A 327 11.96 -0.37 -3.85
N ILE A 328 10.85 -1.08 -4.05
CA ILE A 328 10.63 -1.94 -5.22
C ILE A 328 9.48 -1.33 -6.01
N LEU A 329 9.74 -0.94 -7.25
CA LEU A 329 8.72 -0.49 -8.19
C LEU A 329 8.45 -1.60 -9.20
N ASP A 330 7.33 -2.31 -9.04
CA ASP A 330 6.93 -3.39 -9.94
C ASP A 330 6.01 -2.86 -11.05
N GLU A 331 6.20 -3.30 -12.29
CA GLU A 331 5.55 -2.73 -13.48
C GLU A 331 5.82 -1.22 -13.66
N ALA A 332 7.08 -0.82 -13.46
CA ALA A 332 7.52 0.58 -13.43
C ALA A 332 7.48 1.34 -14.77
N HIS A 333 6.99 0.73 -15.85
CA HIS A 333 6.84 1.40 -17.16
C HIS A 333 5.90 2.60 -17.10
N ASN A 334 5.02 2.68 -16.10
CA ASN A 334 4.09 3.79 -15.90
C ASN A 334 4.60 4.90 -14.96
N VAL A 335 5.81 4.77 -14.40
CA VAL A 335 6.31 5.70 -13.38
C VAL A 335 6.43 7.11 -13.92
N GLU A 336 6.88 7.28 -15.17
CA GLU A 336 7.00 8.61 -15.81
C GLU A 336 5.65 9.34 -15.85
N ASN A 337 4.60 8.66 -16.32
CA ASN A 337 3.26 9.24 -16.40
C ASN A 337 2.75 9.65 -15.02
N ILE A 338 2.99 8.83 -13.99
CA ILE A 338 2.55 9.14 -12.62
C ILE A 338 3.32 10.33 -12.03
N CYS A 339 4.60 10.47 -12.36
CA CYS A 339 5.39 11.65 -12.01
C CYS A 339 4.85 12.90 -12.72
N ARG A 340 4.54 12.80 -14.02
CA ARG A 340 3.95 13.90 -14.81
C ARG A 340 2.60 14.32 -14.23
N ASP A 341 1.71 13.38 -13.97
CA ASP A 341 0.39 13.62 -13.37
C ASP A 341 0.51 14.27 -11.99
N SER A 342 1.46 13.81 -11.16
CA SER A 342 1.67 14.37 -9.81
C SER A 342 2.22 15.79 -9.81
N ALA A 343 2.90 16.20 -10.89
CA ALA A 343 3.50 17.53 -11.04
C ALA A 343 2.66 18.48 -11.92
N SER A 344 1.57 17.97 -12.51
CA SER A 344 0.69 18.74 -13.38
C SER A 344 -0.61 19.12 -12.67
N PHE A 345 -1.19 20.23 -13.09
CA PHE A 345 -2.49 20.68 -12.65
C PHE A 345 -3.27 21.16 -13.87
N SER A 346 -4.48 20.66 -14.04
CA SER A 346 -5.39 21.07 -15.11
C SER A 346 -6.73 21.41 -14.48
N PHE A 347 -7.37 22.48 -14.95
CA PHE A 347 -8.71 22.86 -14.55
C PHE A 347 -9.59 23.07 -15.78
N LYS A 348 -10.88 22.76 -15.65
CA LYS A 348 -11.90 23.05 -16.66
C LYS A 348 -12.51 24.41 -16.39
N GLU A 349 -13.00 25.06 -17.44
CA GLU A 349 -13.74 26.33 -17.30
C GLU A 349 -14.94 26.20 -16.35
N THR A 350 -15.64 25.07 -16.39
CA THR A 350 -16.75 24.76 -15.48
C THR A 350 -16.33 24.78 -14.01
N GLU A 351 -15.11 24.33 -13.69
CA GLU A 351 -14.59 24.34 -12.32
C GLU A 351 -14.28 25.77 -11.88
N PHE A 352 -13.81 26.62 -12.80
CA PHE A 352 -13.62 28.05 -12.54
C PHE A 352 -14.94 28.77 -12.25
N HIS A 353 -15.98 28.50 -13.04
CA HIS A 353 -17.33 29.04 -12.81
C HIS A 353 -17.92 28.59 -11.47
N VAL A 354 -17.73 27.32 -11.09
CA VAL A 354 -18.14 26.78 -9.78
C VAL A 354 -17.38 27.49 -8.66
N ALA A 355 -16.07 27.68 -8.80
CA ALA A 355 -15.24 28.40 -7.83
C ALA A 355 -15.70 29.86 -7.64
N LEU A 356 -16.04 30.57 -8.73
CA LEU A 356 -16.59 31.94 -8.66
C LEU A 356 -17.93 31.98 -7.92
N LYS A 357 -18.85 31.04 -8.22
CA LYS A 357 -20.12 30.93 -7.50
C LYS A 357 -19.89 30.67 -6.01
N PHE A 358 -18.97 29.78 -5.67
CA PHE A 358 -18.63 29.48 -4.28
C PHE A 358 -18.02 30.68 -3.56
N LEU A 359 -17.15 31.44 -4.22
CA LEU A 359 -16.57 32.67 -3.70
C LEU A 359 -17.65 33.71 -3.41
N ASN A 360 -18.62 33.89 -4.30
CA ASN A 360 -19.75 34.82 -4.07
C ASN A 360 -20.60 34.41 -2.85
N ILE A 361 -20.85 33.10 -2.67
CA ILE A 361 -21.56 32.57 -1.50
C ILE A 361 -20.77 32.84 -0.22
N LEU A 362 -19.44 32.63 -0.24
CA LEU A 362 -18.57 32.93 0.90
C LEU A 362 -18.57 34.41 1.25
N ILE A 363 -18.45 35.30 0.25
CA ILE A 363 -18.52 36.75 0.45
C ILE A 363 -19.85 37.13 1.12
N TRP A 364 -20.97 36.60 0.61
CA TRP A 364 -22.29 36.86 1.20
C TRP A 364 -22.38 36.38 2.66
N LYS A 365 -21.87 35.18 2.97
CA LYS A 365 -21.82 34.66 4.35
C LYS A 365 -20.99 35.57 5.27
N ILE A 366 -19.81 36.00 4.83
CA ILE A 366 -18.92 36.87 5.61
C ILE A 366 -19.60 38.23 5.86
N VAL A 367 -20.20 38.84 4.83
CA VAL A 367 -20.91 40.12 4.98
C VAL A 367 -22.04 40.01 6.01
N LYS A 368 -22.80 38.91 5.99
CA LYS A 368 -23.88 38.67 6.95
C LYS A 368 -23.38 38.49 8.38
N GLU A 369 -22.25 37.80 8.59
CA GLU A 369 -21.64 37.68 9.92
C GLU A 369 -21.06 39.02 10.42
N LEU A 370 -20.46 39.81 9.53
CA LEU A 370 -19.99 41.17 9.86
C LEU A 370 -21.15 42.10 10.25
N GLU A 371 -22.31 41.97 9.60
CA GLU A 371 -23.52 42.71 9.97
C GLU A 371 -23.98 42.38 11.38
N LYS A 372 -24.03 41.09 11.75
CA LYS A 372 -24.32 40.66 13.13
C LYS A 372 -23.31 41.20 14.16
N MET A 373 -22.02 41.25 13.80
CA MET A 373 -20.98 41.79 14.69
C MET A 373 -21.09 43.31 14.85
N SER A 374 -21.54 44.03 13.82
CA SER A 374 -21.72 45.50 13.87
C SER A 374 -22.85 45.96 14.81
N GLU A 375 -23.75 45.05 15.18
CA GLU A 375 -24.80 45.27 16.19
C GLU A 375 -24.26 45.18 17.63
N ASN A 376 -23.02 44.74 17.82
CA ASN A 376 -22.37 44.63 19.12
C ASN A 376 -21.65 45.96 19.47
N PRO A 377 -22.06 46.70 20.52
CA PRO A 377 -21.62 48.07 20.77
C PRO A 377 -20.14 48.24 21.16
N SER A 378 -19.40 47.14 21.35
CA SER A 378 -18.00 47.13 21.80
C SER A 378 -16.95 47.04 20.69
N ILE A 379 -17.34 47.09 19.40
CA ILE A 379 -16.41 46.90 18.26
C ILE A 379 -16.23 48.21 17.48
N GLU A 380 -14.98 48.52 17.09
CA GLU A 380 -14.64 49.66 16.23
C GLU A 380 -15.35 49.56 14.86
N LYS A 381 -16.37 50.39 14.67
CA LYS A 381 -17.24 50.39 13.48
C LYS A 381 -16.49 50.72 12.18
N ASP A 382 -15.39 51.46 12.25
CA ASP A 382 -14.65 51.91 11.06
C ASP A 382 -13.89 50.76 10.37
N ILE A 383 -13.32 49.83 11.13
CA ILE A 383 -12.64 48.65 10.58
C ILE A 383 -13.64 47.71 9.90
N LEU A 384 -14.82 47.52 10.49
CA LEU A 384 -15.91 46.73 9.92
C LEU A 384 -16.43 47.33 8.61
N LEU A 385 -16.53 48.65 8.52
CA LEU A 385 -17.00 49.36 7.32
C LEU A 385 -16.00 49.23 6.16
N GLU A 386 -14.70 49.32 6.45
CA GLU A 386 -13.63 49.16 5.46
C GLU A 386 -13.58 47.72 4.92
N GLN A 387 -13.70 46.72 5.81
CA GLN A 387 -13.80 45.31 5.42
C GLN A 387 -15.04 45.04 4.54
N LYS A 388 -16.19 45.64 4.87
CA LYS A 388 -17.42 45.54 4.06
C LYS A 388 -17.23 46.13 2.65
N ARG A 389 -16.56 47.28 2.54
CA ARG A 389 -16.23 47.90 1.24
C ARG A 389 -15.31 47.03 0.39
N ILE A 390 -14.28 46.42 0.99
CA ILE A 390 -13.37 45.52 0.27
C ILE A 390 -14.13 44.31 -0.27
N LEU A 391 -14.97 43.68 0.56
CA LEU A 391 -15.77 42.52 0.16
C LEU A 391 -16.79 42.84 -0.94
N GLN A 392 -17.42 44.02 -0.90
CA GLN A 392 -18.31 44.49 -1.97
C GLN A 392 -17.56 44.71 -3.28
N LYS A 393 -16.36 45.29 -3.24
CA LYS A 393 -15.52 45.45 -4.44
C LYS A 393 -15.13 44.10 -5.05
N VAL A 394 -14.77 43.12 -4.22
CA VAL A 394 -14.45 41.76 -4.69
C VAL A 394 -15.69 41.09 -5.32
N SER A 395 -16.88 41.26 -4.73
CA SER A 395 -18.15 40.73 -5.27
C SER A 395 -18.53 41.34 -6.63
N ILE A 396 -18.26 42.64 -6.82
CA ILE A 396 -18.50 43.32 -8.10
C ILE A 396 -17.52 42.80 -9.16
N LEU A 397 -16.24 42.64 -8.81
CA LEU A 397 -15.23 42.08 -9.70
C LEU A 397 -15.57 40.66 -10.13
N THR A 398 -16.01 39.79 -9.21
CA THR A 398 -16.41 38.41 -9.55
C THR A 398 -17.66 38.36 -10.42
N MET A 399 -18.66 39.24 -10.18
CA MET A 399 -19.83 39.37 -11.07
C MET A 399 -19.45 39.87 -12.46
N PHE A 400 -18.54 40.85 -12.56
CA PHE A 400 -18.08 41.39 -13.82
C PHE A 400 -17.35 40.32 -14.67
N PHE A 401 -16.49 39.51 -14.03
CA PHE A 401 -15.86 38.37 -14.71
C PHE A 401 -16.85 37.29 -15.15
N SER A 402 -17.98 37.11 -14.44
CA SER A 402 -19.03 36.18 -14.87
C SER A 402 -19.92 36.70 -16.01
N LEU A 403 -19.87 37.99 -16.32
CA LEU A 403 -20.64 38.65 -17.39
C LEU A 403 -19.83 38.89 -18.68
N LEU A 404 -18.49 38.79 -18.60
CA LEU A 404 -17.57 39.02 -19.72
C LEU A 404 -17.35 37.78 -20.60
N ASN A 405 -17.86 36.63 -20.19
CA ASN A 405 -17.94 35.38 -20.96
C ASN A 405 -19.41 34.99 -21.11
#